data_AF-A0A535NS03-F1
#
_entry.id   AF-A0A535NS03-F1
#
_cell.length_a   1.000
_cell.length_b   1.000
_cell.length_c   1.000
_cell.angle_alpha   90.00
_cell.angle_beta   90.00
_cell.angle_gamma   90.00
#
_symmetry.space_group_name_H-M   'P 1'
#
loop_
_entity.id
_entity.type
_entity.pdbx_description
1 polymer ?
#
loop_
_entity_poly.entity_id
_entity_poly.type
_entity_poly.pdbx_seq_one_letter_code
_entity_poly.pdbx_strand_id
1 'polypeptide(L)'
;MILKDEHGNTAVMELSDLNSEETERLGPIASDLLEVLEQDDVEAVAGYLPNNSSAALLLIEQTWALGLKEAIMNAGGIPLDGGLVAPAVVQMLEAELAAEAAKQNLAEVKAAE
;
A
#
# COMPACT_ATOMS: atom_id res chain seq x y z
N MET A 1 -11.77 0.46 -0.82
CA MET A 1 -12.64 1.56 -0.33
C MET A 1 -13.31 1.10 0.96
N ILE A 2 -13.33 1.97 1.97
CA ILE A 2 -13.88 1.66 3.30
C ILE A 2 -15.22 2.38 3.46
N LEU A 3 -16.26 1.64 3.80
CA LEU A 3 -17.63 2.12 4.03
C LEU A 3 -18.00 1.85 5.49
N LYS A 4 -18.54 2.86 6.18
CA LYS A 4 -19.16 2.68 7.49
C LYS A 4 -20.61 3.14 7.46
N ASP A 5 -21.53 2.24 7.80
CA ASP A 5 -22.95 2.57 7.84
C ASP A 5 -23.35 3.34 9.12
N GLU A 6 -24.63 3.66 9.27
CA GLU A 6 -25.15 4.39 10.42
C GLU A 6 -25.10 3.60 11.74
N HIS A 7 -25.09 2.27 11.66
CA HIS A 7 -25.02 1.35 12.80
C HIS A 7 -23.58 1.03 13.21
N GLY A 8 -22.59 1.52 12.45
CA GLY A 8 -21.17 1.33 12.68
C GLY A 8 -20.62 0.05 12.04
N ASN A 9 -21.39 -0.64 11.19
CA ASN A 9 -20.90 -1.79 10.45
C ASN A 9 -19.95 -1.33 9.34
N THR A 10 -18.87 -2.07 9.15
CA THR A 10 -17.83 -1.77 8.18
C THR A 10 -17.93 -2.71 6.99
N ALA A 11 -17.87 -2.16 5.79
CA ALA A 11 -17.70 -2.92 4.56
C ALA A 11 -16.45 -2.43 3.83
N VAL A 12 -15.65 -3.38 3.36
CA VAL A 12 -14.44 -3.14 2.56
C VAL A 12 -14.73 -3.61 1.16
N MET A 13 -14.41 -2.77 0.18
CA MET A 13 -14.53 -3.08 -1.24
C MET A 13 -13.16 -2.92 -1.88
N GLU A 14 -12.53 -4.01 -2.27
CA GLU A 14 -11.20 -3.99 -2.89
C GLU A 14 -11.29 -3.78 -4.40
N LEU A 15 -10.18 -3.33 -5.01
CA LEU A 15 -10.11 -3.21 -6.47
C LEU A 15 -10.21 -4.58 -7.17
N SER A 16 -9.88 -5.67 -6.47
CA SER A 16 -10.07 -7.05 -6.93
C SER A 16 -11.53 -7.50 -6.96
N ASP A 17 -12.42 -6.84 -6.23
CA ASP A 17 -13.85 -7.18 -6.16
C ASP A 17 -14.66 -6.48 -7.27
N LEU A 18 -14.00 -5.67 -8.10
CA LEU A 18 -14.62 -4.92 -9.18
C LEU A 18 -15.09 -5.84 -10.30
N ASN A 19 -16.26 -5.53 -10.85
CA ASN A 19 -16.75 -6.22 -12.04
C ASN A 19 -16.04 -5.72 -13.33
N SER A 20 -16.35 -6.35 -14.46
CA SER A 20 -15.70 -6.06 -15.75
C SER A 20 -15.82 -4.60 -16.19
N GLU A 21 -16.96 -3.96 -15.94
CA GLU A 21 -17.23 -2.56 -16.32
C GLU A 21 -16.47 -1.58 -15.41
N GLU A 22 -16.38 -1.89 -14.12
CA GLU A 22 -15.64 -1.09 -13.13
C GLU A 22 -14.13 -1.23 -13.33
N THR A 23 -13.66 -2.43 -13.69
CA THR A 23 -12.26 -2.73 -14.00
C THR A 23 -11.79 -1.98 -15.23
N GLU A 24 -12.63 -1.77 -16.24
CA GLU A 24 -12.26 -0.99 -17.42
C GLU A 24 -12.05 0.50 -17.09
N ARG A 25 -12.74 1.00 -16.05
CA ARG A 25 -12.66 2.39 -15.59
C ARG A 25 -11.55 2.63 -14.57
N LEU A 26 -11.22 1.65 -13.75
CA LEU A 26 -10.27 1.75 -12.64
C LEU A 26 -8.99 0.92 -12.85
N GLY A 27 -8.97 0.04 -13.84
CA GLY A 27 -7.86 -0.85 -14.19
C GLY A 27 -6.50 -0.17 -14.38
N PRO A 28 -6.40 1.04 -14.97
CA PRO A 28 -5.14 1.76 -15.05
C PRO A 28 -4.53 2.14 -13.69
N ILE A 29 -5.32 2.18 -12.62
CA ILE A 29 -4.91 2.49 -11.25
C ILE A 29 -4.67 1.20 -10.44
N ALA A 30 -5.31 0.10 -10.82
CA ALA A 30 -5.31 -1.15 -10.08
C ALA A 30 -4.12 -2.08 -10.37
N SER A 31 -3.33 -1.82 -11.42
CA SER A 31 -2.20 -2.66 -11.81
C SER A 31 -1.06 -2.52 -10.78
N ASP A 32 -0.81 -3.60 -10.04
CA ASP A 32 0.30 -3.87 -9.10
C ASP A 32 0.25 -3.30 -7.66
N LEU A 33 -0.87 -2.70 -7.21
CA LEU A 33 -0.90 -1.99 -5.91
C LEU A 33 -1.50 -2.78 -4.72
N LEU A 34 -2.04 -3.97 -4.93
CA LEU A 34 -3.02 -4.57 -4.00
C LEU A 34 -2.49 -5.45 -2.86
N GLU A 35 -1.18 -5.62 -2.68
CA GLU A 35 -0.64 -6.51 -1.63
C GLU A 35 -0.04 -5.80 -0.41
N VAL A 36 0.00 -4.46 -0.40
CA VAL A 36 0.73 -3.72 0.66
C VAL A 36 -0.14 -3.36 1.88
N LEU A 37 -1.46 -3.30 1.72
CA LEU A 37 -2.38 -2.94 2.81
C LEU A 37 -3.07 -4.21 3.33
N GLU A 38 -2.84 -4.54 4.60
CA GLU A 38 -3.48 -5.70 5.21
C GLU A 38 -4.87 -5.36 5.76
N GLN A 39 -5.67 -6.40 6.03
CA GLN A 39 -7.02 -6.23 6.54
C GLN A 39 -7.05 -5.51 7.89
N ASP A 40 -6.06 -5.74 8.75
CA ASP A 40 -5.92 -5.07 10.05
C ASP A 40 -5.71 -3.55 9.90
N ASP A 41 -4.98 -3.11 8.86
CA ASP A 41 -4.79 -1.69 8.56
C ASP A 41 -6.12 -1.02 8.18
N VAL A 42 -6.92 -1.73 7.38
CA VAL A 42 -8.25 -1.28 6.95
C VAL A 42 -9.19 -1.15 8.15
N GLU A 43 -9.19 -2.13 9.06
CA GLU A 43 -9.98 -2.10 10.29
C GLU A 43 -9.55 -0.96 11.22
N ALA A 44 -8.25 -0.72 11.36
CA ALA A 44 -7.71 0.39 12.14
C ALA A 44 -8.21 1.73 11.60
N VAL A 45 -8.14 1.95 10.28
CA VAL A 45 -8.64 3.19 9.63
C VAL A 45 -10.15 3.29 9.77
N ALA A 46 -10.89 2.20 9.56
CA ALA A 46 -12.33 2.16 9.74
C ALA A 46 -12.73 2.55 11.17
N GLY A 47 -11.95 2.16 12.18
CA GLY A 47 -12.15 2.57 13.59
C GLY A 47 -12.22 4.08 13.80
N TYR A 48 -11.49 4.86 13.01
CA TYR A 48 -11.49 6.33 13.08
C TYR A 48 -12.59 7.01 12.25
N LEU A 49 -13.26 6.30 11.33
CA LEU A 49 -14.34 6.87 10.53
C LEU A 49 -15.59 7.13 11.39
N PRO A 50 -16.23 8.31 11.27
CA PRO A 50 -17.58 8.53 11.78
C PRO A 50 -18.58 7.56 11.14
N ASN A 51 -19.68 7.25 11.85
CA ASN A 51 -20.78 6.50 11.25
C ASN A 51 -21.36 7.24 10.05
N ASN A 52 -21.89 6.48 9.09
CA ASN A 52 -22.45 6.99 7.84
C ASN A 52 -21.45 7.80 7.00
N SER A 53 -20.23 7.29 6.85
CA SER A 53 -19.16 7.92 6.06
C SER A 53 -18.38 6.90 5.23
N SER A 54 -17.61 7.40 4.26
CA SER A 54 -16.72 6.58 3.44
C SER A 54 -15.34 7.23 3.34
N ALA A 55 -14.33 6.38 3.16
CA ALA A 55 -12.96 6.82 2.91
C ALA A 55 -12.31 5.95 1.82
N ALA A 56 -11.54 6.61 0.97
CA ALA A 56 -10.61 5.94 0.07
C ALA A 56 -9.22 5.93 0.72
N LEU A 57 -8.57 4.77 0.73
CA LEU A 57 -7.18 4.62 1.13
C LEU A 57 -6.37 4.36 -0.14
N LEU A 58 -5.38 5.20 -0.42
CA LEU A 58 -4.56 5.12 -1.63
C LEU A 58 -3.08 5.16 -1.24
N LEU A 59 -2.31 4.21 -1.75
CA LEU A 59 -0.85 4.25 -1.74
C LEU A 59 -0.39 4.74 -3.12
N ILE A 60 0.33 5.86 -3.19
CA ILE A 60 0.81 6.39 -4.47
C ILE A 60 2.32 6.54 -4.42
N GLU A 61 3.02 5.84 -5.30
CA GLU A 61 4.45 6.03 -5.50
C GLU A 61 4.72 7.22 -6.43
N GLN A 62 5.30 8.29 -5.88
CA GLN A 62 5.57 9.54 -6.62
C GLN A 62 6.86 9.45 -7.46
N THR A 63 7.01 8.39 -8.26
CA THR A 63 8.25 8.13 -9.03
C THR A 63 8.60 9.25 -10.00
N TRP A 64 7.59 9.93 -10.56
CA TRP A 64 7.79 11.10 -11.43
C TRP A 64 8.52 12.26 -10.73
N ALA A 65 8.38 12.39 -9.41
CA ALA A 65 8.97 13.48 -8.63
C ALA A 65 10.42 13.19 -8.20
N LEU A 66 10.94 11.99 -8.48
CA LEU A 66 12.30 11.59 -8.09
C LEU A 66 13.35 12.55 -8.67
N GLY A 67 13.33 12.81 -9.98
CA GLY A 67 14.30 13.69 -10.62
C GLY A 67 14.24 15.14 -10.10
N LEU A 68 13.04 15.63 -9.78
CA LEU A 68 12.85 16.95 -9.17
C LEU A 68 13.42 16.99 -7.75
N LYS A 69 13.12 15.98 -6.94
CA LYS A 69 13.65 15.84 -5.57
C LYS A 69 15.18 15.81 -5.60
N GLU A 70 15.77 14.99 -6.47
CA GLU A 70 17.23 14.91 -6.62
C GLU A 70 17.83 16.25 -7.03
N ALA A 71 17.22 16.94 -8.00
CA ALA A 71 17.69 18.27 -8.42
C ALA A 71 17.65 19.29 -7.28
N ILE A 72 16.57 19.31 -6.49
CA ILE A 72 16.42 20.19 -5.32
C ILE A 72 17.47 19.87 -4.26
N MET A 73 17.69 18.59 -3.94
CA MET A 73 18.69 18.15 -2.97
C MET A 73 20.12 18.49 -3.43
N ASN A 74 20.43 18.25 -4.71
CA ASN A 74 21.73 18.58 -5.30
C ASN A 74 22.00 20.09 -5.36
N ALA A 75 20.95 20.90 -5.43
CA ALA A 75 21.05 22.37 -5.32
C ALA A 75 21.21 22.86 -3.87
N GLY A 76 21.31 21.96 -2.89
CA GLY A 76 21.43 22.30 -1.46
C GLY A 76 20.10 22.57 -0.78
N GLY A 77 18.98 22.18 -1.38
CA GLY A 77 17.66 22.24 -0.75
C GLY A 77 17.61 21.38 0.52
N ILE A 78 16.91 21.88 1.53
CA ILE A 78 16.69 21.16 2.79
C ILE A 78 15.19 20.88 2.98
N PRO A 79 14.81 19.65 3.36
CA PRO A 79 13.42 19.37 3.70
C PRO A 79 13.02 20.12 4.97
N LEU A 80 11.87 20.79 4.94
CA LEU A 80 11.34 21.56 6.08
C LEU A 80 10.21 20.83 6.81
N ASP A 81 9.41 20.05 6.08
CA ASP A 81 8.30 19.25 6.62
C ASP A 81 7.93 18.14 5.63
N GLY A 82 7.46 16.99 6.13
CA GLY A 82 7.02 15.86 5.31
C GLY A 82 7.19 14.49 5.98
N GLY A 83 6.22 13.60 5.77
CA GLY A 83 6.25 12.19 6.16
C GLY A 83 6.44 11.30 4.93
N LEU A 84 7.69 11.02 4.56
CA LEU A 84 8.01 10.01 3.55
C LEU A 84 8.64 8.81 4.25
N VAL A 85 8.26 7.60 3.84
CA VAL A 85 9.04 6.42 4.19
C VAL A 85 10.42 6.59 3.58
N ALA A 86 11.46 6.58 4.42
CA ALA A 86 12.82 6.78 3.94
C ALA A 86 13.21 5.60 3.01
N PRO A 87 13.91 5.84 1.89
CA PRO A 87 14.31 4.76 0.97
C PRO A 87 15.07 3.63 1.65
N ALA A 88 15.87 3.94 2.68
CA ALA A 88 16.58 2.94 3.47
C ALA A 88 15.63 1.98 4.22
N VAL A 89 14.47 2.46 4.68
CA VAL A 89 13.47 1.63 5.36
C VAL A 89 12.86 0.64 4.37
N VAL A 90 12.55 1.09 3.15
CA VAL A 90 12.04 0.21 2.07
C VAL A 90 13.07 -0.87 1.74
N GLN A 91 14.33 -0.49 1.52
CA GLN A 91 15.42 -1.43 1.20
C GLN A 91 15.66 -2.46 2.31
N MET A 92 15.53 -2.06 3.57
CA MET A 92 15.63 -2.98 4.71
C MET A 92 14.50 -4.01 4.70
N LEU A 93 13.26 -3.56 4.44
CA LEU A 93 12.09 -4.43 4.39
C LEU A 93 12.16 -5.39 3.19
N GLU A 94 12.59 -4.92 2.02
CA GLU A 94 12.83 -5.75 0.83
C GLU A 94 13.86 -6.86 1.12
N ALA A 95 14.95 -6.53 1.81
CA ALA A 95 15.97 -7.51 2.18
C ALA A 95 15.43 -8.55 3.18
N GLU A 96 14.57 -8.13 4.12
CA GLU A 96 13.92 -9.00 5.08
C GLU A 96 12.95 -9.98 4.40
N LEU A 97 12.06 -9.47 3.54
CA LEU A 97 11.12 -10.28 2.75
C LEU A 97 11.85 -11.29 1.85
N ALA A 98 12.93 -10.87 1.18
CA ALA A 98 13.74 -11.76 0.36
C ALA A 98 14.40 -12.89 1.19
N ALA A 99 14.84 -12.58 2.41
CA ALA A 99 15.43 -13.56 3.31
C ALA A 99 14.38 -14.56 3.84
N GLU A 100 13.15 -14.13 4.09
CA GLU A 100 12.05 -15.03 4.49
C GLU A 100 11.62 -15.95 3.34
N ALA A 101 11.45 -15.43 2.14
CA ALA A 101 11.13 -16.22 0.96
C ALA A 101 12.21 -17.29 0.69
N ALA A 102 13.49 -16.95 0.86
CA ALA A 102 14.59 -17.91 0.73
C ALA A 102 14.55 -19.03 1.79
N LYS A 103 14.17 -18.71 3.04
CA LYS A 103 13.99 -19.71 4.11
C LYS A 103 12.80 -20.63 3.84
N GLN A 104 11.68 -20.09 3.33
CA GLN A 104 10.50 -20.88 2.97
C GLN A 104 10.81 -21.85 1.83
N ASN A 105 11.47 -21.38 0.78
CA ASN A 105 11.90 -22.24 -0.34
C ASN A 105 12.83 -23.38 0.13
N LEU A 106 13.75 -23.11 1.06
CA LEU A 106 14.62 -24.14 1.64
C LEU A 106 13.87 -25.15 2.51
N ALA A 107 12.80 -24.72 3.19
CA ALA A 107 11.96 -25.60 4.00
C ALA A 107 11.09 -26.51 3.12
N GLU A 108 10.53 -25.99 2.03
CA GLU A 108 9.74 -26.77 1.06
C GLU A 108 10.59 -27.82 0.33
N VAL A 109 11.80 -27.47 -0.11
CA VAL A 109 12.72 -28.42 -0.74
C VAL A 109 13.09 -29.57 0.21
N LYS A 110 13.30 -29.28 1.50
CA LYS A 110 13.58 -30.32 2.51
C LYS A 110 12.37 -31.17 2.88
N ALA A 111 11.16 -30.65 2.74
CA ALA A 111 9.94 -31.41 3.02
C ALA A 111 9.55 -32.35 1.87
N ALA A 112 10.14 -32.16 0.68
CA ALA A 112 9.93 -32.98 -0.51
C ALA A 112 10.97 -34.11 -0.69
N GLU A 113 12.00 -34.18 0.17
CA GLU A 113 12.97 -35.29 0.28
C GLU A 113 12.55 -36.31 1.36
#